data_AF-A0A5C3NW51-F1
#
_entry.id   AF-A0A5C3NW51-F1
#
_cell.length_a   1.000
_cell.length_b   1.000
_cell.length_c   1.000
_cell.angle_alpha   90.00
_cell.angle_beta   90.00
_cell.angle_gamma   90.00
#
_symmetry.space_group_name_H-M   'P 1'
#
loop_
_entity.id
_entity.type
_entity.pdbx_description
1 polymer ?
#
loop_
_entity_poly.entity_id
_entity_poly.type
_entity_poly.pdbx_seq_one_letter_code
_entity_poly.pdbx_strand_id
1 'polypeptide(L)'
;MASASQSQSPYDLYATRAYAEKDEIFEHDAGLTKDDQRERRTLYDLLRSALPPLGTVYDVSALKGMKETTPQEVKVNPKLEAVAFCPDFFKKLMERATSMAQSVHIDWDRKDDLLFAAHTIPGVAGSLLPDTTWDEEDVRRYCRYTMINPALLGYHAIVSDSPAIPNEDLVYPYVASGTHYNIIPDDTIIVGLAEEKGKAGLPPIIGTIEYKSPHVHRLACFDDLMVLRKRSPLSVMRFIWPKKESQVNNDRHIQTRMIIQVWAQMCSRQCNYAIHSCGQFTMLFIKDGTTLYMSQKYDRTSRPALAVLGLLLLATGKITDRDSEFKALEPTVQRERKKWSKTITKATADKAVGVYLGYGVVAIC
;
A
#
# COMPACT_ATOMS: atom_id res chain seq x y z
N MET A 1 -21.01 -48.29 -7.30
CA MET A 1 -20.97 -46.84 -7.53
C MET A 1 -20.99 -46.15 -6.18
N ALA A 2 -19.82 -45.73 -5.68
CA ALA A 2 -19.69 -45.04 -4.41
C ALA A 2 -19.65 -43.53 -4.67
N SER A 3 -20.58 -42.77 -4.11
CA SER A 3 -20.62 -41.32 -4.22
C SER A 3 -19.51 -40.72 -3.35
N ALA A 4 -18.56 -40.02 -3.97
CA ALA A 4 -17.58 -39.23 -3.26
C ALA A 4 -18.26 -38.01 -2.64
N SER A 5 -18.33 -37.95 -1.31
CA SER A 5 -18.70 -36.74 -0.58
C SER A 5 -17.61 -35.70 -0.77
N GLN A 6 -17.91 -34.63 -1.49
CA GLN A 6 -17.04 -33.46 -1.58
C GLN A 6 -16.97 -32.82 -0.20
N SER A 7 -15.86 -33.03 0.51
CA SER A 7 -15.55 -32.29 1.73
C SER A 7 -15.34 -30.82 1.36
N GLN A 8 -16.26 -29.96 1.78
CA GLN A 8 -16.09 -28.51 1.68
C GLN A 8 -14.85 -28.09 2.47
N SER A 9 -14.02 -27.28 1.84
CA SER A 9 -12.82 -26.73 2.46
C SER A 9 -13.23 -25.84 3.64
N PRO A 10 -12.57 -25.91 4.81
CA PRO A 10 -12.81 -24.99 5.92
C PRO A 10 -12.70 -23.50 5.52
N TYR A 11 -12.03 -23.20 4.41
CA TYR A 11 -11.90 -21.86 3.85
C TYR A 11 -13.18 -21.32 3.19
N ASP A 12 -14.09 -22.18 2.71
CA ASP A 12 -15.35 -21.75 2.08
C ASP A 12 -16.34 -21.23 3.13
N LEU A 13 -16.30 -21.77 4.36
CA LEU A 13 -17.17 -21.34 5.46
C LEU A 13 -16.85 -19.95 6.01
N TYR A 14 -15.59 -19.49 5.89
CA TYR A 14 -15.21 -18.13 6.27
C TYR A 14 -15.55 -17.08 5.20
N ALA A 15 -15.57 -17.48 3.93
CA ALA A 15 -15.98 -16.61 2.84
C ALA A 15 -17.47 -16.27 2.97
N THR A 16 -18.35 -17.25 3.14
CA THR A 16 -19.80 -16.99 3.13
C THR A 16 -20.29 -16.21 4.36
N ARG A 17 -19.62 -16.35 5.52
CA ARG A 17 -20.03 -15.67 6.76
C ARG A 17 -19.58 -14.21 6.85
N ALA A 18 -18.48 -13.84 6.19
CA ALA A 18 -18.00 -12.46 6.18
C ALA A 18 -18.80 -11.53 5.24
N TYR A 19 -19.51 -12.10 4.25
CA TYR A 19 -20.32 -11.34 3.29
C TYR A 19 -21.82 -11.28 3.65
N ALA A 20 -22.32 -12.11 4.58
CA ALA A 20 -23.76 -12.25 4.80
C ALA A 20 -24.35 -11.40 5.95
N GLU A 21 -23.54 -10.75 6.80
CA GLU A 21 -24.06 -10.11 8.04
C GLU A 21 -23.97 -8.56 8.08
N LYS A 22 -23.71 -7.84 6.98
CA LYS A 22 -23.62 -6.36 7.01
C LYS A 22 -24.14 -5.59 5.78
N ASP A 23 -25.13 -6.11 5.06
CA ASP A 23 -25.71 -5.41 3.90
C ASP A 23 -26.87 -4.44 4.22
N GLU A 24 -27.08 -4.07 5.48
CA GLU A 24 -28.20 -3.16 5.87
C GLU A 24 -27.84 -1.66 5.92
N ILE A 25 -26.64 -1.24 5.52
CA ILE A 25 -26.31 0.19 5.44
C ILE A 25 -25.41 0.37 4.23
N PHE A 26 -25.90 1.08 3.20
CA PHE A 26 -25.18 1.90 2.20
C PHE A 26 -25.94 1.91 0.86
N GLU A 27 -27.20 2.37 0.88
CA GLU A 27 -27.78 3.04 -0.29
C GLU A 27 -27.08 4.41 -0.42
N HIS A 28 -25.86 4.43 -0.95
CA HIS A 28 -25.17 5.66 -1.31
C HIS A 28 -25.68 6.11 -2.67
N ASP A 29 -26.66 7.01 -2.66
CA ASP A 29 -26.91 7.89 -3.79
C ASP A 29 -25.56 8.58 -4.13
N ALA A 30 -25.07 8.37 -5.35
CA ALA A 30 -23.76 8.89 -5.79
C ALA A 30 -23.78 10.43 -5.96
N GLY A 31 -24.93 11.07 -5.70
CA GLY A 31 -25.10 12.51 -5.72
C GLY A 31 -24.58 13.18 -4.44
N LEU A 32 -23.81 14.26 -4.61
CA LEU A 32 -23.51 15.20 -3.53
C LEU A 32 -24.78 15.96 -3.13
N THR A 33 -25.54 15.42 -2.17
CA THR A 33 -26.73 16.08 -1.66
C THR A 33 -26.36 17.41 -0.97
N LYS A 34 -27.33 18.31 -0.79
CA LYS A 34 -27.08 19.54 -0.01
C LYS A 34 -26.67 19.24 1.43
N ASP A 35 -27.09 18.12 1.99
CA ASP A 35 -26.72 17.71 3.34
C ASP A 35 -25.28 17.16 3.36
N ASP A 36 -24.86 16.39 2.35
CA ASP A 36 -23.46 15.98 2.18
C ASP A 36 -22.52 17.20 2.11
N GLN A 37 -22.91 18.23 1.35
CA GLN A 37 -22.14 19.47 1.26
C GLN A 37 -22.06 20.20 2.62
N ARG A 38 -23.11 20.09 3.45
CA ARG A 38 -23.12 20.68 4.80
C ARG A 38 -22.17 19.96 5.75
N GLU A 39 -22.05 18.65 5.62
CA GLU A 39 -21.19 17.82 6.46
C GLU A 39 -19.72 17.80 6.00
N ARG A 40 -19.46 18.06 4.72
CA ARG A 40 -18.13 17.99 4.12
C ARG A 40 -17.53 19.39 3.96
N ARG A 41 -16.92 19.93 5.02
CA ARG A 41 -16.41 21.31 5.04
C ARG A 41 -14.90 21.42 4.84
N THR A 42 -14.19 20.30 4.93
CA THR A 42 -12.74 20.26 4.85
C THR A 42 -12.26 19.19 3.88
N LEU A 43 -11.01 19.31 3.40
CA LEU A 43 -10.36 18.25 2.61
C LEU A 43 -10.36 16.90 3.37
N TYR A 44 -10.22 16.93 4.70
CA TYR A 44 -10.35 15.73 5.54
C TYR A 44 -11.71 15.06 5.36
N ASP A 45 -12.80 15.81 5.27
CA ASP A 45 -14.14 15.25 5.08
C ASP A 45 -14.31 14.58 3.71
N LEU A 46 -13.60 15.06 2.69
CA LEU A 46 -13.58 14.43 1.37
C LEU A 46 -12.80 13.11 1.42
N LEU A 47 -11.58 13.14 1.97
CA LEU A 47 -10.64 12.00 1.98
C LEU A 47 -10.97 10.90 3.00
N ARG A 48 -11.72 11.21 4.07
CA ARG A 48 -12.12 10.21 5.09
C ARG A 48 -13.25 9.29 4.65
N SER A 49 -13.84 9.55 3.48
CA SER A 49 -14.92 8.74 2.92
C SER A 49 -14.52 7.28 2.80
N ALA A 50 -15.44 6.36 3.07
CA ALA A 50 -15.23 4.97 2.77
C ALA A 50 -15.03 4.79 1.26
N LEU A 51 -14.12 3.90 0.86
CA LEU A 51 -13.98 3.56 -0.55
C LEU A 51 -15.23 2.80 -1.03
N PRO A 52 -15.70 3.02 -2.28
CA PRO A 52 -16.79 2.23 -2.86
C PRO A 52 -16.41 0.74 -2.91
N PRO A 53 -17.36 -0.20 -2.99
CA PRO A 53 -17.03 -1.62 -3.16
C PRO A 53 -16.15 -1.85 -4.38
N LEU A 54 -15.15 -2.72 -4.24
CA LEU A 54 -14.44 -3.24 -5.41
C LEU A 54 -15.38 -4.22 -6.10
N GLY A 55 -15.46 -4.15 -7.43
CA GLY A 55 -16.26 -5.05 -8.23
C GLY A 55 -15.94 -6.52 -7.97
N THR A 56 -16.94 -7.39 -8.13
CA THR A 56 -16.78 -8.82 -7.92
C THR A 56 -15.75 -9.41 -8.90
N VAL A 57 -14.90 -10.32 -8.43
CA VAL A 57 -13.92 -10.97 -9.31
C VAL A 57 -14.66 -11.93 -10.24
N TYR A 58 -14.50 -11.77 -11.55
CA TYR A 58 -15.22 -12.59 -12.55
C TYR A 58 -14.92 -14.09 -12.40
N ASP A 59 -13.65 -14.43 -12.17
CA ASP A 59 -13.19 -15.79 -11.90
C ASP A 59 -11.97 -15.75 -10.97
N VAL A 60 -12.15 -16.26 -9.75
CA VAL A 60 -11.08 -16.34 -8.74
C VAL A 60 -9.90 -17.15 -9.26
N SER A 61 -10.15 -18.15 -10.10
CA SER A 61 -9.12 -19.02 -10.67
C SER A 61 -8.23 -18.31 -11.68
N ALA A 62 -8.79 -17.36 -12.43
CA ALA A 62 -8.04 -16.54 -13.37
C ALA A 62 -7.09 -15.56 -12.67
N LEU A 63 -7.41 -15.15 -11.43
CA LEU A 63 -6.59 -14.25 -10.62
C LEU A 63 -5.66 -14.99 -9.64
N LYS A 64 -5.44 -16.30 -9.81
CA LYS A 64 -4.48 -17.09 -9.01
C LYS A 64 -3.03 -16.84 -9.39
N GLY A 65 -2.79 -16.50 -10.65
CA GLY A 65 -1.44 -16.32 -11.16
C GLY A 65 -0.81 -15.04 -10.60
N MET A 66 0.17 -15.19 -9.72
CA MET A 66 1.10 -14.10 -9.40
C MET A 66 2.30 -14.18 -10.35
N LYS A 67 2.75 -13.05 -10.90
CA LYS A 67 4.02 -12.96 -11.64
C LYS A 67 5.17 -13.53 -10.82
N GLU A 68 5.89 -14.50 -11.39
CA GLU A 68 7.07 -15.11 -10.76
C GLU A 68 8.15 -14.09 -10.40
N THR A 69 8.95 -14.42 -9.38
CA THR A 69 10.13 -13.62 -9.05
C THR A 69 11.13 -13.77 -10.18
N THR A 70 11.66 -12.66 -10.66
CA THR A 70 12.65 -12.63 -11.74
C THR A 70 14.08 -12.77 -11.20
N PRO A 71 15.03 -13.27 -12.00
CA PRO A 71 16.44 -13.27 -11.63
C PRO A 71 16.99 -11.88 -11.30
N GLN A 72 16.45 -10.82 -11.92
CA GLN A 72 16.87 -9.44 -11.70
C GLN A 72 16.39 -8.92 -10.34
N GLU A 73 15.15 -9.23 -9.95
CA GLU A 73 14.64 -8.97 -8.59
C GLU A 73 15.52 -9.69 -7.57
N VAL A 74 15.82 -10.98 -7.76
CA VAL A 74 16.70 -11.74 -6.85
C VAL A 74 18.11 -11.13 -6.77
N LYS A 75 18.62 -10.53 -7.85
CA LYS A 75 19.97 -9.92 -7.91
C LYS A 75 20.06 -8.48 -7.39
N VAL A 76 18.95 -7.82 -7.07
CA VAL A 76 18.92 -6.41 -6.64
C VAL A 76 19.82 -6.13 -5.43
N ASN A 77 20.45 -4.95 -5.32
CA ASN A 77 21.22 -4.55 -4.14
C ASN A 77 20.78 -3.16 -3.64
N PRO A 78 20.80 -2.92 -2.31
CA PRO A 78 21.11 -3.86 -1.24
C PRO A 78 20.04 -4.95 -1.05
N LYS A 79 20.38 -6.03 -0.33
CA LYS A 79 19.42 -7.07 0.06
C LYS A 79 18.63 -6.63 1.30
N LEU A 80 17.36 -7.03 1.35
CA LEU A 80 16.54 -6.88 2.54
C LEU A 80 17.01 -7.85 3.63
N GLU A 81 17.23 -7.34 4.84
CA GLU A 81 17.64 -8.13 6.00
C GLU A 81 16.55 -8.21 7.06
N ALA A 82 15.68 -7.20 7.16
CA ALA A 82 14.66 -7.11 8.19
C ALA A 82 13.36 -6.49 7.67
N VAL A 83 12.23 -7.02 8.12
CA VAL A 83 10.91 -6.40 7.98
C VAL A 83 10.47 -5.93 9.35
N ALA A 84 10.08 -4.67 9.47
CA ALA A 84 9.63 -4.05 10.72
C ALA A 84 8.16 -3.61 10.59
N PHE A 85 7.26 -4.26 11.33
CA PHE A 85 5.87 -3.85 11.43
C PHE A 85 5.73 -2.74 12.48
N CYS A 86 5.31 -1.55 12.06
CA CYS A 86 5.34 -0.32 12.87
C CYS A 86 4.00 0.45 12.82
N PRO A 87 2.88 -0.14 13.28
CA PRO A 87 1.54 0.44 13.11
C PRO A 87 1.40 1.82 13.75
N ASP A 88 1.96 2.02 14.95
CA ASP A 88 1.86 3.30 15.67
C ASP A 88 2.52 4.46 14.93
N PHE A 89 3.62 4.21 14.24
CA PHE A 89 4.30 5.24 13.44
C PHE A 89 3.41 5.70 12.28
N PHE A 90 2.85 4.76 11.52
CA PHE A 90 1.96 5.09 10.41
C PHE A 90 0.62 5.68 10.89
N LYS A 91 0.14 5.31 12.08
CA LYS A 91 -1.02 5.94 12.71
C LYS A 91 -0.75 7.43 12.99
N LYS A 92 0.36 7.77 13.64
CA LYS A 92 0.77 9.17 13.87
C LYS A 92 0.92 9.95 12.57
N LEU A 93 1.45 9.29 11.54
CA LEU A 93 1.56 9.89 10.22
C LEU A 93 0.19 10.27 9.63
N MET A 94 -0.79 9.38 9.76
CA MET A 94 -2.17 9.63 9.33
C MET A 94 -2.85 10.70 10.19
N GLU A 95 -2.57 10.77 11.50
CA GLU A 95 -3.07 11.83 12.40
C GLU A 95 -2.55 13.22 11.97
N ARG A 96 -1.27 13.33 11.62
CA ARG A 96 -0.71 14.58 11.07
C ARG A 96 -1.33 14.97 9.74
N ALA A 97 -1.46 14.01 8.82
CA ALA A 97 -2.12 14.25 7.54
C ALA A 97 -3.57 14.70 7.72
N THR A 98 -4.27 14.11 8.70
CA THR A 98 -5.63 14.52 9.10
C THR A 98 -5.65 15.98 9.57
N SER A 99 -4.74 16.36 10.47
CA SER A 99 -4.66 17.74 10.96
C SER A 99 -4.41 18.74 9.84
N MET A 100 -3.54 18.41 8.87
CA MET A 100 -3.27 19.28 7.71
C MET A 100 -4.47 19.32 6.74
N ALA A 101 -5.15 18.19 6.54
CA ALA A 101 -6.34 18.14 5.69
C ALA A 101 -7.56 18.85 6.32
N GLN A 102 -7.60 19.01 7.64
CA GLN A 102 -8.64 19.78 8.33
C GLN A 102 -8.48 21.30 8.16
N SER A 103 -7.28 21.80 7.84
CA SER A 103 -7.08 23.25 7.63
C SER A 103 -7.49 23.73 6.23
N VAL A 104 -7.64 22.82 5.27
CA VAL A 104 -8.08 23.16 3.91
C VAL A 104 -9.60 23.12 3.87
N HIS A 105 -10.24 24.29 3.76
CA HIS A 105 -11.69 24.43 3.70
C HIS A 105 -12.24 24.32 2.28
N ILE A 106 -13.44 23.77 2.16
CA ILE A 106 -14.16 23.59 0.89
C ILE A 106 -15.34 24.57 0.84
N ASP A 107 -15.34 25.47 -0.13
CA ASP A 107 -16.44 26.37 -0.43
C ASP A 107 -17.30 25.82 -1.57
N TRP A 108 -18.44 25.24 -1.23
CA TRP A 108 -19.35 24.62 -2.20
C TRP A 108 -20.02 25.60 -3.16
N ASP A 109 -20.01 26.90 -2.87
CA ASP A 109 -20.51 27.93 -3.79
C ASP A 109 -19.45 28.29 -4.86
N ARG A 110 -18.18 27.93 -4.63
CA ARG A 110 -17.08 28.11 -5.58
C ARG A 110 -16.99 26.91 -6.52
N LYS A 111 -17.13 27.17 -7.82
CA LYS A 111 -17.11 26.13 -8.88
C LYS A 111 -15.84 25.26 -8.86
N ASP A 112 -14.69 25.86 -8.59
CA ASP A 112 -13.41 25.15 -8.59
C ASP A 112 -13.34 24.13 -7.43
N ASP A 113 -13.89 24.47 -6.27
CA ASP A 113 -13.95 23.59 -5.10
C ASP A 113 -14.92 22.44 -5.32
N LEU A 114 -16.05 22.72 -5.97
CA LEU A 114 -17.01 21.69 -6.38
C LEU A 114 -16.34 20.69 -7.33
N LEU A 115 -15.59 21.17 -8.31
CA LEU A 115 -14.87 20.32 -9.26
C LEU A 115 -13.76 19.53 -8.54
N PHE A 116 -12.96 20.19 -7.70
CA PHE A 116 -11.96 19.55 -6.86
C PHE A 116 -12.56 18.44 -5.98
N ALA A 117 -13.69 18.71 -5.34
CA ALA A 117 -14.39 17.74 -4.49
C ALA A 117 -14.90 16.53 -5.28
N ALA A 118 -15.42 16.74 -6.50
CA ALA A 118 -15.85 15.66 -7.38
C ALA A 118 -14.71 14.68 -7.74
N HIS A 119 -13.47 15.18 -7.82
CA HIS A 119 -12.28 14.35 -8.06
C HIS A 119 -11.66 13.75 -6.78
N THR A 120 -12.06 14.23 -5.61
CA THR A 120 -11.48 13.83 -4.32
C THR A 120 -12.38 12.85 -3.56
N ILE A 121 -13.69 12.87 -3.79
CA ILE A 121 -14.64 11.97 -3.12
C ILE A 121 -14.63 10.59 -3.82
N PRO A 122 -14.20 9.51 -3.14
CA PRO A 122 -14.11 8.17 -3.74
C PRO A 122 -15.42 7.66 -4.35
N GLY A 123 -16.57 8.00 -3.75
CA GLY A 123 -17.89 7.57 -4.22
C GLY A 123 -18.27 8.12 -5.59
N VAL A 124 -17.84 9.35 -5.92
CA VAL A 124 -18.10 9.96 -7.23
C VAL A 124 -17.40 9.16 -8.33
N ALA A 125 -16.11 8.88 -8.12
CA ALA A 125 -15.34 8.04 -9.03
C ALA A 125 -15.84 6.59 -9.09
N GLY A 126 -16.40 6.08 -7.98
CA GLY A 126 -16.97 4.74 -7.89
C GLY A 126 -18.04 4.45 -8.95
N SER A 127 -18.84 5.45 -9.31
CA SER A 127 -19.88 5.33 -10.33
C SER A 127 -19.36 5.05 -11.74
N LEU A 128 -18.05 5.26 -11.97
CA LEU A 128 -17.37 5.03 -13.25
C LEU A 128 -16.59 3.71 -13.27
N LEU A 129 -16.59 2.96 -12.17
CA LEU A 129 -15.85 1.70 -12.05
C LEU A 129 -16.75 0.51 -12.42
N PRO A 130 -16.19 -0.56 -13.00
CA PRO A 130 -16.99 -1.73 -13.34
C PRO A 130 -17.43 -2.49 -12.08
N ASP A 131 -18.64 -3.04 -12.11
CA ASP A 131 -19.16 -3.94 -11.06
C ASP A 131 -18.43 -5.29 -11.00
N THR A 132 -17.68 -5.61 -12.06
CA THR A 132 -16.90 -6.84 -12.22
C THR A 132 -15.44 -6.49 -12.48
N THR A 133 -14.56 -7.05 -11.65
CA THR A 133 -13.10 -6.99 -11.83
C THR A 133 -12.65 -8.14 -12.74
N TRP A 134 -12.13 -7.81 -13.92
CA TRP A 134 -11.62 -8.79 -14.89
C TRP A 134 -10.14 -9.07 -14.71
N ASP A 135 -9.33 -8.06 -14.39
CA ASP A 135 -7.88 -8.21 -14.27
C ASP A 135 -7.27 -7.29 -13.21
N GLU A 136 -5.94 -7.32 -13.09
CA GLU A 136 -5.21 -6.44 -12.17
C GLU A 136 -5.25 -4.96 -12.60
N GLU A 137 -5.50 -4.67 -13.88
CA GLU A 137 -5.61 -3.30 -14.39
C GLU A 137 -6.93 -2.64 -13.92
N ASP A 138 -8.03 -3.39 -13.81
CA ASP A 138 -9.25 -2.92 -13.16
C ASP A 138 -9.01 -2.55 -11.69
N VAL A 139 -8.27 -3.39 -10.96
CA VAL A 139 -7.88 -3.10 -9.55
C VAL A 139 -7.01 -1.85 -9.48
N ARG A 140 -6.06 -1.69 -10.41
CA ARG A 140 -5.22 -0.50 -10.51
C ARG A 140 -6.05 0.75 -10.75
N ARG A 141 -6.97 0.74 -11.71
CA ARG A 141 -7.88 1.88 -12.00
C ARG A 141 -8.73 2.22 -10.78
N TYR A 142 -9.33 1.22 -10.14
CA TYR A 142 -10.08 1.40 -8.90
C TYR A 142 -9.23 2.12 -7.84
N CYS A 143 -8.02 1.63 -7.57
CA CYS A 143 -7.14 2.21 -6.55
C CYS A 143 -6.70 3.62 -6.93
N ARG A 144 -6.42 3.87 -8.22
CA ARG A 144 -6.03 5.20 -8.70
C ARG A 144 -7.14 6.22 -8.47
N TYR A 145 -8.35 5.92 -8.90
CA TYR A 145 -9.44 6.89 -8.85
C TYR A 145 -10.05 7.07 -7.45
N THR A 146 -10.03 6.04 -6.61
CA THR A 146 -10.68 6.11 -5.29
C THR A 146 -9.73 6.46 -4.15
N MET A 147 -8.41 6.32 -4.34
CA MET A 147 -7.45 6.46 -3.26
C MET A 147 -6.21 7.28 -3.65
N ILE A 148 -5.49 6.89 -4.71
CA ILE A 148 -4.20 7.52 -5.04
C ILE A 148 -4.39 8.96 -5.56
N ASN A 149 -5.27 9.16 -6.54
CA ASN A 149 -5.53 10.48 -7.10
C ASN A 149 -6.16 11.43 -6.08
N PRO A 150 -7.17 11.03 -5.27
CA PRO A 150 -7.64 11.84 -4.16
C PRO A 150 -6.53 12.26 -3.20
N ALA A 151 -5.64 11.33 -2.81
CA ALA A 151 -4.52 11.65 -1.93
C ALA A 151 -3.52 12.63 -2.57
N LEU A 152 -3.26 12.53 -3.88
CA LEU A 152 -2.43 13.49 -4.61
C LEU A 152 -3.09 14.88 -4.67
N LEU A 153 -4.38 14.95 -4.98
CA LEU A 153 -5.13 16.21 -4.99
C LEU A 153 -5.12 16.85 -3.59
N GLY A 154 -5.30 16.05 -2.55
CA GLY A 154 -5.19 16.51 -1.17
C GLY A 154 -3.80 17.03 -0.82
N TYR A 155 -2.74 16.36 -1.31
CA TYR A 155 -1.37 16.84 -1.16
C TYR A 155 -1.21 18.23 -1.79
N HIS A 156 -1.64 18.37 -3.04
CA HIS A 156 -1.54 19.63 -3.78
C HIS A 156 -2.28 20.75 -3.08
N ALA A 157 -3.52 20.48 -2.64
CA ALA A 157 -4.33 21.46 -1.93
C ALA A 157 -3.71 21.92 -0.60
N ILE A 158 -3.03 21.02 0.11
CA ILE A 158 -2.28 21.37 1.32
C ILE A 158 -1.06 22.25 1.01
N VAL A 159 -0.34 21.95 -0.08
CA VAL A 159 0.88 22.70 -0.43
C VAL A 159 0.56 24.08 -1.01
N SER A 160 -0.52 24.20 -1.77
CA SER A 160 -1.00 25.47 -2.33
C SER A 160 -1.88 26.27 -1.38
N ASP A 161 -2.27 25.69 -0.23
CA ASP A 161 -3.29 26.23 0.68
C ASP A 161 -4.61 26.56 -0.05
N SER A 162 -4.98 25.74 -1.04
CA SER A 162 -6.14 25.97 -1.90
C SER A 162 -6.66 24.67 -2.54
N PRO A 163 -7.96 24.33 -2.41
CA PRO A 163 -8.57 23.17 -3.07
C PRO A 163 -8.77 23.43 -4.57
N ALA A 164 -7.68 23.42 -5.32
CA ALA A 164 -7.67 23.58 -6.77
C ALA A 164 -7.11 22.34 -7.44
N ILE A 165 -7.63 22.01 -8.63
CA ILE A 165 -7.03 21.00 -9.48
C ILE A 165 -5.72 21.57 -10.02
N PRO A 166 -4.59 20.87 -9.85
CA PRO A 166 -3.30 21.34 -10.34
C PRO A 166 -3.33 21.59 -11.85
N ASN A 167 -2.73 22.71 -12.26
CA ASN A 167 -2.45 23.01 -13.67
C ASN A 167 -1.06 22.48 -14.08
N GLU A 168 -0.65 22.75 -15.31
CA GLU A 168 0.66 22.32 -15.85
C GLU A 168 1.87 22.89 -15.09
N ASP A 169 1.69 23.95 -14.29
CA ASP A 169 2.76 24.58 -13.51
C ASP A 169 2.95 23.94 -12.11
N LEU A 170 1.96 23.18 -11.62
CA LEU A 170 1.91 22.59 -10.26
C LEU A 170 1.74 21.07 -10.29
N VAL A 171 2.46 20.38 -11.17
CA VAL A 171 2.19 18.96 -11.48
C VAL A 171 2.79 18.00 -10.43
N TYR A 172 3.69 18.44 -9.55
CA TYR A 172 4.45 17.54 -8.67
C TYR A 172 3.96 17.50 -7.22
N PRO A 173 3.79 16.30 -6.62
CA PRO A 173 3.99 14.99 -7.22
C PRO A 173 2.85 14.57 -8.15
N TYR A 174 3.18 13.71 -9.12
CA TYR A 174 2.19 12.96 -9.90
C TYR A 174 2.56 11.49 -9.98
N VAL A 175 1.59 10.68 -10.42
CA VAL A 175 1.79 9.24 -10.64
C VAL A 175 1.87 8.92 -12.13
N ALA A 176 2.97 8.28 -12.50
CA ALA A 176 3.23 7.80 -13.85
C ALA A 176 3.47 6.29 -13.84
N SER A 177 3.15 5.63 -14.95
CA SER A 177 3.50 4.23 -15.15
C SER A 177 5.01 4.02 -15.08
N GLY A 178 5.42 2.84 -14.60
CA GLY A 178 6.82 2.44 -14.63
C GLY A 178 7.37 2.38 -16.06
N THR A 179 8.47 3.08 -16.34
CA THR A 179 9.15 3.03 -17.64
C THR A 179 9.99 1.75 -17.81
N HIS A 180 10.59 1.55 -19.01
CA HIS A 180 11.36 0.38 -19.49
C HIS A 180 12.56 -0.05 -18.63
N TYR A 181 12.34 -0.91 -17.63
CA TYR A 181 13.40 -1.42 -16.75
C TYR A 181 13.30 -2.93 -16.61
N ASN A 182 14.36 -3.54 -16.08
CA ASN A 182 14.33 -4.95 -15.72
C ASN A 182 13.38 -5.26 -14.54
N ILE A 183 13.13 -4.26 -13.70
CA ILE A 183 12.23 -4.34 -12.54
C ILE A 183 11.27 -3.15 -12.64
N ILE A 184 10.05 -3.44 -13.06
CA ILE A 184 9.03 -2.44 -13.38
C ILE A 184 7.97 -2.47 -12.27
N PRO A 185 7.80 -1.38 -11.51
CA PRO A 185 6.60 -1.19 -10.70
C PRO A 185 5.43 -0.82 -11.61
N ASP A 186 4.21 -1.12 -11.21
CA ASP A 186 3.02 -0.71 -11.96
C ASP A 186 2.98 0.81 -12.13
N ASP A 187 3.22 1.53 -11.04
CA ASP A 187 3.22 2.99 -10.98
C ASP A 187 4.40 3.54 -10.15
N THR A 188 4.76 4.79 -10.42
CA THR A 188 5.83 5.54 -9.76
C THR A 188 5.34 6.94 -9.39
N ILE A 189 5.81 7.45 -8.25
CA ILE A 189 5.49 8.80 -7.76
C ILE A 189 6.69 9.70 -8.07
N ILE A 190 6.49 10.65 -8.96
CA ILE A 190 7.51 11.58 -9.46
C ILE A 190 7.35 12.93 -8.75
N VAL A 191 8.45 13.58 -8.36
CA VAL A 191 8.46 14.86 -7.62
C VAL A 191 9.21 16.01 -8.29
N GLY A 192 9.65 15.85 -9.52
CA GLY A 192 10.35 16.90 -10.24
C GLY A 192 10.71 16.49 -11.66
N LEU A 193 11.38 17.39 -12.38
CA LEU A 193 11.80 17.17 -13.76
C LEU A 193 13.04 16.27 -13.83
N ALA A 194 13.17 15.53 -14.94
CA ALA A 194 14.32 14.63 -15.21
C ALA A 194 15.67 15.36 -15.22
N GLU A 195 15.66 16.64 -15.57
CA GLU A 195 16.85 17.48 -15.66
C GLU A 195 17.39 17.89 -14.28
N GLU A 196 16.55 17.86 -13.23
CA GLU A 196 16.90 18.50 -11.97
C GLU A 196 17.74 17.61 -11.05
N LYS A 197 17.51 16.29 -10.97
CA LYS A 197 18.16 15.41 -9.95
C LYS A 197 18.25 13.91 -10.28
N GLY A 198 18.40 13.51 -11.54
CA GLY A 198 18.42 12.09 -11.92
C GLY A 198 19.76 11.56 -12.43
N LYS A 199 20.20 10.39 -11.96
CA LYS A 199 21.15 9.55 -12.72
C LYS A 199 20.59 9.36 -14.14
N ALA A 200 21.35 9.79 -15.15
CA ALA A 200 21.09 9.58 -16.58
C ALA A 200 19.61 9.75 -17.01
N GLY A 201 19.10 10.99 -17.02
CA GLY A 201 17.86 11.34 -17.73
C GLY A 201 16.56 10.82 -17.12
N LEU A 202 16.55 10.51 -15.83
CA LEU A 202 15.37 9.99 -15.13
C LEU A 202 14.77 11.02 -14.18
N PRO A 203 13.43 11.15 -14.11
CA PRO A 203 12.81 12.03 -13.14
C PRO A 203 13.06 11.54 -11.70
N PRO A 204 13.16 12.45 -10.71
CA PRO A 204 13.26 12.07 -9.31
C PRO A 204 12.00 11.33 -8.86
N ILE A 205 12.17 10.06 -8.46
CA ILE A 205 11.11 9.18 -7.98
C ILE A 205 11.21 9.07 -6.46
N ILE A 206 10.14 9.41 -5.74
CA ILE A 206 10.07 9.22 -4.27
C ILE A 206 9.49 7.88 -3.88
N GLY A 207 8.63 7.29 -4.70
CA GLY A 207 8.04 6.00 -4.37
C GLY A 207 7.51 5.21 -5.55
N THR A 208 7.22 3.94 -5.28
CA THR A 208 6.59 3.01 -6.23
C THR A 208 5.20 2.61 -5.74
N ILE A 209 4.35 2.18 -6.66
CA ILE A 209 3.04 1.63 -6.33
C ILE A 209 2.90 0.30 -7.06
N GLU A 210 2.50 -0.72 -6.30
CA GLU A 210 2.23 -2.06 -6.81
C GLU A 210 0.77 -2.42 -6.53
N TYR A 211 0.09 -2.92 -7.55
CA TYR A 211 -1.28 -3.41 -7.47
C TYR A 211 -1.30 -4.92 -7.62
N LYS A 212 -2.18 -5.58 -6.87
CA LYS A 212 -2.39 -7.03 -6.95
C LYS A 212 -3.86 -7.36 -6.88
N SER A 213 -4.23 -8.51 -7.42
CA SER A 213 -5.59 -9.00 -7.22
C SER A 213 -5.92 -9.21 -5.73
N PRO A 214 -7.17 -9.01 -5.31
CA PRO A 214 -7.61 -9.31 -3.94
C PRO A 214 -7.37 -10.77 -3.52
N HIS A 215 -7.37 -11.69 -4.49
CA HIS A 215 -7.13 -13.10 -4.24
C HIS A 215 -5.66 -13.37 -3.87
N VAL A 216 -4.71 -12.84 -4.65
CA VAL A 216 -3.27 -12.95 -4.37
C VAL A 216 -2.95 -12.37 -2.99
N HIS A 217 -3.52 -11.22 -2.65
CA HIS A 217 -3.28 -10.59 -1.35
C HIS A 217 -3.82 -11.43 -0.18
N ARG A 218 -4.96 -12.12 -0.36
CA ARG A 218 -5.48 -13.06 0.65
C ARG A 218 -4.55 -14.25 0.84
N LEU A 219 -4.04 -14.82 -0.24
CA LEU A 219 -3.09 -15.93 -0.19
C LEU A 219 -1.74 -15.55 0.45
N ALA A 220 -1.36 -14.27 0.36
CA ALA A 220 -0.14 -13.76 0.95
C ALA A 220 -0.14 -13.74 2.50
N CYS A 221 -1.30 -13.88 3.15
CA CYS A 221 -1.41 -14.05 4.61
C CYS A 221 -0.53 -13.09 5.45
N PHE A 222 -0.52 -11.79 5.13
CA PHE A 222 0.28 -10.78 5.84
C PHE A 222 -0.04 -10.65 7.34
N ASP A 223 -1.14 -11.24 7.82
CA ASP A 223 -1.60 -11.11 9.20
C ASP A 223 -0.56 -11.60 10.22
N ASP A 224 0.20 -12.65 9.89
CA ASP A 224 1.28 -13.17 10.74
C ASP A 224 2.41 -12.15 10.95
N LEU A 225 2.65 -11.29 9.94
CA LEU A 225 3.66 -10.23 10.02
C LEU A 225 3.15 -9.01 10.81
N MET A 226 1.82 -8.90 10.98
CA MET A 226 1.14 -7.78 11.60
C MET A 226 0.78 -8.04 13.07
N VAL A 227 1.48 -8.97 13.72
CA VAL A 227 1.34 -9.24 15.14
C VAL A 227 2.41 -8.50 15.92
N LEU A 228 1.97 -7.58 16.79
CA LEU A 228 2.86 -6.94 17.76
C LEU A 228 3.27 -7.95 18.84
N ARG A 229 4.57 -8.02 19.11
CA ARG A 229 5.10 -8.79 20.25
C ARG A 229 4.87 -8.00 21.53
N LYS A 230 4.51 -8.71 22.62
CA LYS A 230 4.20 -8.10 23.92
C LYS A 230 5.24 -7.06 24.32
N ARG A 231 4.79 -5.84 24.64
CA ARG A 231 5.59 -4.71 25.17
C ARG A 231 6.57 -4.05 24.18
N SER A 232 6.44 -4.27 22.89
CA SER A 232 7.19 -3.52 21.87
C SER A 232 6.23 -2.69 21.01
N PRO A 233 6.57 -1.42 20.67
CA PRO A 233 5.78 -0.60 19.75
C PRO A 233 5.88 -1.08 18.29
N LEU A 234 6.76 -2.04 18.01
CA LEU A 234 6.97 -2.62 16.69
C LEU A 234 7.37 -4.10 16.77
N SER A 235 7.24 -4.83 15.67
CA SER A 235 7.74 -6.20 15.52
C SER A 235 8.82 -6.23 14.44
N VAL A 236 10.03 -6.70 14.76
CA VAL A 236 11.11 -6.88 13.78
C VAL A 236 11.35 -8.34 13.51
N MET A 237 11.29 -8.67 12.23
CA MET A 237 11.41 -10.03 11.73
C MET A 237 12.60 -10.09 10.76
N ARG A 238 13.37 -11.18 10.83
CA ARG A 238 14.47 -11.37 9.90
C ARG A 238 13.90 -11.74 8.53
N PHE A 239 14.43 -11.12 7.48
CA PHE A 239 14.19 -11.55 6.11
C PHE A 239 15.39 -12.34 5.59
N ILE A 240 15.16 -13.52 5.02
CA ILE A 240 16.20 -14.33 4.38
C ILE A 240 16.00 -14.23 2.88
N TRP A 241 16.85 -13.42 2.24
CA TRP A 241 16.81 -13.21 0.81
C TRP A 241 17.15 -14.49 0.03
N PRO A 242 16.40 -14.86 -1.03
CA PRO A 242 16.71 -16.04 -1.82
C PRO A 242 18.01 -15.89 -2.63
N LYS A 243 18.70 -17.00 -2.88
CA LYS A 243 19.84 -17.09 -3.81
C LYS A 243 19.39 -17.25 -5.26
N LYS A 244 18.23 -17.88 -5.49
CA LYS A 244 17.65 -18.16 -6.81
C LYS A 244 16.13 -18.01 -6.77
N GLU A 245 15.53 -17.62 -7.89
CA GLU A 245 14.09 -17.44 -8.06
C GLU A 245 13.30 -18.72 -7.80
N SER A 246 13.86 -19.89 -8.14
CA SER A 246 13.22 -21.19 -7.91
C SER A 246 12.97 -21.51 -6.43
N GLN A 247 13.63 -20.81 -5.50
CA GLN A 247 13.40 -20.99 -4.07
C GLN A 247 12.10 -20.33 -3.59
N VAL A 248 11.56 -19.40 -4.37
CA VAL A 248 10.38 -18.62 -3.99
C VAL A 248 9.25 -18.69 -5.03
N ASN A 249 9.49 -19.21 -6.24
CA ASN A 249 8.46 -19.35 -7.28
C ASN A 249 7.52 -20.55 -7.02
N ASN A 250 6.83 -20.54 -5.89
CA ASN A 250 5.71 -21.42 -5.58
C ASN A 250 4.69 -20.72 -4.67
N ASP A 251 3.51 -21.31 -4.52
CA ASP A 251 2.38 -20.67 -3.84
C ASP A 251 2.59 -20.47 -2.34
N ARG A 252 3.48 -21.25 -1.70
CA ARG A 252 3.80 -21.08 -0.27
C ARG A 252 4.57 -19.79 0.01
N HIS A 253 5.18 -19.20 -1.01
CA HIS A 253 6.03 -18.03 -0.88
C HIS A 253 5.41 -16.75 -1.48
N ILE A 254 4.10 -16.71 -1.76
CA ILE A 254 3.42 -15.51 -2.30
C ILE A 254 3.76 -14.25 -1.47
N GLN A 255 3.66 -14.33 -0.14
CA GLN A 255 4.05 -13.23 0.75
C GLN A 255 5.50 -12.77 0.54
N THR A 256 6.42 -13.73 0.43
CA THR A 256 7.85 -13.49 0.26
C THR A 256 8.12 -12.83 -1.08
N ARG A 257 7.46 -13.30 -2.14
CA ARG A 257 7.55 -12.74 -3.50
C ARG A 257 7.07 -11.29 -3.53
N MET A 258 5.96 -10.98 -2.86
CA MET A 258 5.43 -9.61 -2.79
C MET A 258 6.40 -8.67 -2.08
N ILE A 259 7.00 -9.11 -0.97
CA ILE A 259 8.04 -8.34 -0.26
C ILE A 259 9.28 -8.13 -1.14
N ILE A 260 9.72 -9.17 -1.87
CA ILE A 260 10.84 -9.07 -2.82
C ILE A 260 10.54 -8.05 -3.91
N GLN A 261 9.34 -8.09 -4.52
CA GLN A 261 8.93 -7.16 -5.57
C GLN A 261 8.96 -5.73 -5.08
N VAL A 262 8.30 -5.42 -3.96
CA VAL A 262 8.31 -4.08 -3.35
C VAL A 262 9.75 -3.61 -3.09
N TRP A 263 10.56 -4.42 -2.42
CA TRP A 263 11.95 -4.06 -2.12
C TRP A 263 12.79 -3.82 -3.38
N ALA A 264 12.68 -4.73 -4.35
CA ALA A 264 13.47 -4.69 -5.55
C ALA A 264 13.10 -3.49 -6.44
N GLN A 265 11.82 -3.13 -6.51
CA GLN A 265 11.34 -1.92 -7.17
C GLN A 265 11.91 -0.67 -6.49
N MET A 266 11.85 -0.58 -5.17
CA MET A 266 12.40 0.56 -4.43
C MET A 266 13.91 0.73 -4.64
N CYS A 267 14.67 -0.37 -4.62
CA CYS A 267 16.11 -0.35 -4.91
C CYS A 267 16.40 0.03 -6.37
N SER A 268 15.65 -0.54 -7.32
CA SER A 268 15.78 -0.24 -8.76
C SER A 268 15.51 1.24 -9.06
N ARG A 269 14.45 1.81 -8.46
CA ARG A 269 14.06 3.22 -8.60
C ARG A 269 14.78 4.17 -7.65
N GLN A 270 15.69 3.66 -6.82
CA GLN A 270 16.44 4.41 -5.81
C GLN A 270 15.54 5.27 -4.91
N CYS A 271 14.35 4.76 -4.61
CA CYS A 271 13.37 5.45 -3.80
C CYS A 271 13.23 4.79 -2.41
N ASN A 272 12.52 5.45 -1.52
CA ASN A 272 12.39 5.03 -0.11
C ASN A 272 10.95 4.76 0.32
N TYR A 273 9.98 4.97 -0.56
CA TYR A 273 8.56 4.78 -0.26
C TYR A 273 7.93 3.81 -1.24
N ALA A 274 6.98 3.01 -0.76
CA ALA A 274 6.15 2.21 -1.64
C ALA A 274 4.74 2.07 -1.08
N ILE A 275 3.79 1.93 -1.99
CA ILE A 275 2.40 1.62 -1.71
C ILE A 275 2.10 0.27 -2.36
N HIS A 276 1.48 -0.62 -1.61
CA HIS A 276 0.97 -1.87 -2.15
C HIS A 276 -0.52 -1.93 -1.91
N SER A 277 -1.33 -2.16 -2.95
CA SER A 277 -2.78 -2.23 -2.81
C SER A 277 -3.40 -3.37 -3.60
N CYS A 278 -4.54 -3.86 -3.13
CA CYS A 278 -5.40 -4.76 -3.89
C CYS A 278 -6.85 -4.26 -4.00
N GLY A 279 -7.07 -2.96 -3.76
CA GLY A 279 -8.40 -2.35 -3.69
C GLY A 279 -9.16 -2.67 -2.40
N GLN A 280 -9.05 -3.91 -1.89
CA GLN A 280 -9.61 -4.29 -0.58
C GLN A 280 -8.77 -3.80 0.59
N PHE A 281 -7.44 -3.89 0.44
CA PHE A 281 -6.48 -3.48 1.45
C PHE A 281 -5.34 -2.71 0.81
N THR A 282 -4.82 -1.74 1.55
CA THR A 282 -3.60 -1.00 1.21
C THR A 282 -2.60 -1.11 2.34
N MET A 283 -1.32 -1.31 1.99
CA MET A 283 -0.19 -1.28 2.90
C MET A 283 0.83 -0.26 2.40
N LEU A 284 1.47 0.42 3.34
CA LEU A 284 2.48 1.44 3.08
C LEU A 284 3.84 0.93 3.58
N PHE A 285 4.87 1.26 2.82
CA PHE A 285 6.23 0.82 3.09
C PHE A 285 7.21 1.98 3.08
N ILE A 286 8.18 1.91 3.99
CA ILE A 286 9.33 2.80 4.04
C ILE A 286 10.61 1.96 4.07
N LYS A 287 11.56 2.27 3.19
CA LYS A 287 12.88 1.65 3.14
C LYS A 287 13.88 2.54 3.84
N ASP A 288 14.65 1.94 4.74
CA ASP A 288 15.84 2.56 5.33
C ASP A 288 16.93 1.51 5.55
N GLY A 289 18.12 1.78 5.01
CA GLY A 289 19.22 0.82 4.95
C GLY A 289 18.79 -0.54 4.35
N THR A 290 18.88 -1.59 5.16
CA THR A 290 18.48 -2.97 4.84
C THR A 290 17.18 -3.39 5.54
N THR A 291 16.38 -2.43 5.99
CA THR A 291 15.10 -2.66 6.70
C THR A 291 13.93 -2.10 5.90
N LEU A 292 12.86 -2.90 5.80
CA LEU A 292 11.57 -2.49 5.23
C LEU A 292 10.55 -2.31 6.36
N TYR A 293 10.16 -1.07 6.60
CA TYR A 293 9.13 -0.69 7.57
C TYR A 293 7.76 -0.79 6.90
N MET A 294 6.80 -1.40 7.58
CA MET A 294 5.49 -1.74 7.04
C MET A 294 4.37 -1.22 7.97
N SER A 295 3.33 -0.65 7.36
CA SER A 295 2.10 -0.26 8.06
C SER A 295 1.20 -1.45 8.39
N GLN A 296 0.08 -1.18 9.04
CA GLN A 296 -1.07 -2.09 9.05
C GLN A 296 -1.76 -2.15 7.68
N LYS A 297 -2.69 -3.09 7.50
CA LYS A 297 -3.65 -3.05 6.39
C LYS A 297 -4.64 -1.91 6.63
N TYR A 298 -4.82 -1.07 5.63
CA TYR A 298 -5.92 -0.12 5.57
C TYR A 298 -6.98 -0.69 4.64
N ASP A 299 -8.12 -1.10 5.20
CA ASP A 299 -9.28 -1.50 4.42
C ASP A 299 -10.07 -0.28 3.90
N ARG A 300 -11.19 -0.54 3.21
CA ARG A 300 -12.10 0.48 2.66
C ARG A 300 -12.61 1.50 3.69
N THR A 301 -12.72 1.11 4.95
CA THR A 301 -13.24 1.94 6.05
C THR A 301 -12.13 2.61 6.87
N SER A 302 -10.90 2.12 6.72
CA SER A 302 -9.71 2.58 7.42
C SER A 302 -9.07 3.84 6.80
N ARG A 303 -9.83 4.56 5.96
CA ARG A 303 -9.43 5.85 5.36
C ARG A 303 -8.08 5.78 4.61
N PRO A 304 -7.91 4.83 3.67
CA PRO A 304 -6.61 4.56 3.06
C PRO A 304 -6.08 5.75 2.24
N ALA A 305 -6.95 6.62 1.70
CA ALA A 305 -6.54 7.85 1.03
C ALA A 305 -5.78 8.81 1.98
N LEU A 306 -6.21 8.94 3.24
CA LEU A 306 -5.49 9.73 4.24
C LEU A 306 -4.14 9.11 4.62
N ALA A 307 -4.06 7.78 4.67
CA ALA A 307 -2.80 7.08 4.92
C ALA A 307 -1.79 7.32 3.78
N VAL A 308 -2.26 7.26 2.53
CA VAL A 308 -1.46 7.58 1.32
C VAL A 308 -1.04 9.05 1.33
N LEU A 309 -1.95 9.98 1.66
CA LEU A 309 -1.63 11.40 1.82
C LEU A 309 -0.52 11.62 2.85
N GLY A 310 -0.62 10.96 4.02
CA GLY A 310 0.42 10.99 5.03
C GLY A 310 1.77 10.53 4.50
N LEU A 311 1.81 9.43 3.73
CA LEU A 311 3.04 8.95 3.10
C LEU A 311 3.63 9.98 2.12
N LEU A 312 2.79 10.63 1.30
CA LEU A 312 3.20 11.67 0.35
C LEU A 312 3.77 12.91 1.06
N LEU A 313 3.09 13.39 2.10
CA LEU A 313 3.54 14.51 2.93
C LEU A 313 4.87 14.19 3.63
N LEU A 314 5.05 12.96 4.10
CA LEU A 314 6.32 12.49 4.65
C LEU A 314 7.42 12.43 3.59
N ALA A 315 7.11 11.87 2.43
CA ALA A 315 8.08 11.63 1.36
C ALA A 315 8.64 12.90 0.74
N THR A 316 7.85 13.97 0.73
CA THR A 316 8.22 15.28 0.21
C THR A 316 8.71 16.24 1.32
N GLY A 317 8.84 15.76 2.56
CA GLY A 317 9.37 16.54 3.68
C GLY A 317 8.42 17.60 4.23
N LYS A 318 7.13 17.56 3.89
CA LYS A 318 6.09 18.45 4.47
C LYS A 318 5.76 18.07 5.91
N ILE A 319 5.92 16.79 6.26
CA ILE A 319 5.99 16.34 7.65
C ILE A 319 7.47 16.24 8.03
N THR A 320 7.98 17.27 8.70
CA THR A 320 9.41 17.49 8.99
C THR A 320 9.94 16.65 10.15
N ASP A 321 9.07 16.19 11.05
CA ASP A 321 9.41 15.30 12.17
C ASP A 321 9.81 13.88 11.74
N ARG A 322 9.89 13.61 10.43
CA ARG A 322 10.38 12.36 9.87
C ARG A 322 11.68 11.94 10.56
N ASP A 323 12.64 12.84 10.61
CA ASP A 323 13.97 12.53 11.09
C ASP A 323 14.00 12.24 12.58
N SER A 324 13.15 12.86 13.39
CA SER A 324 13.15 12.60 14.83
C SER A 324 12.41 11.31 15.17
N GLU A 325 11.21 11.09 14.63
CA GLU A 325 10.39 9.94 14.97
C GLU A 325 10.81 8.66 14.26
N PHE A 326 11.17 8.74 12.98
CA PHE A 326 11.62 7.57 12.25
C PHE A 326 13.01 7.14 12.73
N LYS A 327 13.94 8.08 12.99
CA LYS A 327 15.23 7.72 13.62
C LYS A 327 15.05 7.18 15.04
N ALA A 328 13.97 7.54 15.75
CA ALA A 328 13.67 6.94 17.05
C ALA A 328 13.25 5.46 16.96
N LEU A 329 12.81 4.98 15.78
CA LEU A 329 12.54 3.55 15.56
C LEU A 329 13.84 2.74 15.46
N GLU A 330 14.90 3.31 14.89
CA GLU A 330 16.14 2.59 14.60
C GLU A 330 16.79 1.96 15.85
N PRO A 331 16.96 2.65 17.00
CA PRO A 331 17.42 2.01 18.24
C PRO A 331 16.54 0.85 18.69
N THR A 332 15.22 0.96 18.51
CA THR A 332 14.28 -0.11 18.83
C THR A 332 14.44 -1.28 17.89
N VAL A 333 14.61 -1.03 16.58
CA VAL A 333 14.87 -2.06 15.58
C VAL A 333 16.16 -2.81 15.90
N GLN A 334 17.24 -2.09 16.16
CA GLN A 334 18.53 -2.68 16.53
C GLN A 334 18.43 -3.50 17.83
N ARG A 335 17.68 -3.03 18.83
CA ARG A 335 17.41 -3.78 20.05
C ARG A 335 16.64 -5.07 19.78
N GLU A 336 15.61 -5.04 18.92
CA GLU A 336 14.87 -6.24 18.53
C GLU A 336 15.72 -7.22 17.71
N ARG A 337 16.58 -6.73 16.81
CA ARG A 337 17.54 -7.58 16.07
C ARG A 337 18.52 -8.28 17.01
N LYS A 338 18.99 -7.62 18.07
CA LYS A 338 19.85 -8.23 19.09
C LYS A 338 19.17 -9.35 19.90
N LYS A 339 17.83 -9.38 19.94
CA LYS A 339 17.06 -10.46 20.58
C LYS A 339 16.92 -11.70 19.70
N TRP A 340 17.34 -11.64 18.44
CA TRP A 340 17.29 -12.80 17.56
C TRP A 340 18.14 -13.94 18.11
N SER A 341 17.56 -15.14 18.17
CA SER A 341 18.28 -16.33 18.61
C SER A 341 19.46 -16.62 17.68
N LYS A 342 20.44 -17.41 18.15
CA LYS A 342 21.54 -17.88 17.29
C LYS A 342 21.01 -18.64 16.06
N THR A 343 19.89 -19.37 16.20
CA THR A 343 19.23 -20.06 15.09
C THR A 343 18.74 -19.06 14.04
N ILE A 344 18.02 -18.01 14.46
CA ILE A 344 17.56 -16.95 13.56
C ILE A 344 18.76 -16.29 12.89
N THR A 345 19.80 -15.95 13.65
CA THR A 345 21.00 -15.22 13.19
C THR A 345 21.89 -16.05 12.25
N LYS A 346 21.88 -17.37 12.36
CA LYS A 346 22.64 -18.28 11.49
C LYS A 346 21.82 -18.87 10.34
N ALA A 347 20.52 -18.55 10.25
CA ALA A 347 19.70 -19.02 9.14
C ALA A 347 20.22 -18.45 7.80
N THR A 348 20.32 -19.31 6.79
CA THR A 348 20.81 -18.98 5.45
C THR A 348 19.74 -19.33 4.43
N ALA A 349 19.87 -18.76 3.22
CA ALA A 349 19.00 -19.06 2.09
C ALA A 349 19.01 -20.54 1.68
N ASP A 350 20.02 -21.32 2.09
CA ASP A 350 20.05 -22.78 1.85
C ASP A 350 19.08 -23.55 2.75
N LYS A 351 18.64 -22.93 3.85
CA LYS A 351 17.78 -23.56 4.86
C LYS A 351 16.35 -22.99 4.87
N ALA A 352 16.20 -21.71 4.56
CA ALA A 352 14.92 -21.02 4.57
C ALA A 352 14.99 -19.76 3.71
N VAL A 353 13.87 -19.33 3.15
CA VAL A 353 13.73 -18.05 2.43
C VAL A 353 12.47 -17.32 2.91
N GLY A 354 12.49 -16.00 2.89
CA GLY A 354 11.37 -15.17 3.34
C GLY A 354 11.45 -14.72 4.80
N VAL A 355 10.30 -14.44 5.40
CA VAL A 355 10.23 -13.88 6.77
C VAL A 355 10.35 -14.98 7.82
N TYR A 356 11.30 -14.79 8.74
CA TYR A 356 11.62 -15.75 9.79
C TYR A 356 11.16 -15.21 11.15
N LEU A 357 10.15 -15.87 11.75
CA LEU A 357 9.51 -15.43 13.01
C LEU A 357 10.15 -15.99 14.28
N GLY A 358 11.12 -16.91 14.18
CA GLY A 358 11.89 -17.41 15.32
C GLY A 358 11.34 -18.66 16.02
N TYR A 359 10.02 -18.89 15.94
CA TYR A 359 9.34 -20.11 16.42
C TYR A 359 8.78 -20.97 15.29
N GLY A 360 8.95 -20.50 14.05
CA GLY A 360 8.53 -21.14 12.81
C GLY A 360 9.04 -20.32 11.64
N VAL A 361 9.22 -20.97 10.49
CA VAL A 361 9.37 -20.28 9.20
C VAL A 361 7.99 -20.27 8.59
N VAL A 362 7.50 -19.11 8.15
CA VAL A 362 6.17 -19.02 7.52
C VAL A 362 6.16 -19.75 6.16
N ALA A 363 7.32 -20.04 5.59
CA ALA A 363 7.46 -20.94 4.44
C ALA A 363 8.84 -21.65 4.43
N ILE A 364 8.84 -22.98 4.54
CA ILE A 364 10.03 -23.84 4.37
C ILE A 364 9.98 -24.43 2.96
N CYS A 365 11.13 -24.45 2.29
CA CYS A 365 11.35 -25.08 0.98
C CYS A 365 10.75 -26.49 0.90
#